data_AF-A0A931CH33-F1
#
_entry.id   AF-A0A931CH33-F1
#
_cell.length_a   1.000
_cell.length_b   1.000
_cell.length_c   1.000
_cell.angle_alpha   90.00
_cell.angle_beta   90.00
_cell.angle_gamma   90.00
#
_symmetry.space_group_name_H-M   'P 1'
#
loop_
_entity.id
_entity.type
_entity.pdbx_description
1 polymer ?
#
loop_
_entity_poly.entity_id
_entity_poly.type
_entity_poly.pdbx_seq_one_letter_code
_entity_poly.pdbx_strand_id
1 'polypeptide(L)'
;MTAIDEDILSAARGSSNFGMLEEIEPLLAVYGAGAEATLYTDPNGALVKCRQFAEVLAEQLLRRTNTVMVSSKQVDRIGALESSGVLPEKPATRRRTSRKAVSV
;
A
#
# COMPACT_ATOMS: atom_id res chain seq x y z
N MET A 1 -19.11 4.40 -4.73
CA MET A 1 -18.11 5.48 -4.64
C MET A 1 -18.38 6.21 -3.35
N THR A 2 -17.54 6.04 -2.33
CA THR A 2 -17.59 6.87 -1.13
C THR A 2 -17.23 8.28 -1.55
N ALA A 3 -18.19 9.21 -1.48
CA ALA A 3 -17.92 10.62 -1.74
C ALA A 3 -16.87 11.07 -0.71
N ILE A 4 -15.73 11.54 -1.20
CA ILE A 4 -14.69 12.14 -0.37
C ILE A 4 -15.17 13.55 -0.05
N ASP A 5 -14.99 13.97 1.19
CA ASP A 5 -15.28 15.35 1.57
C ASP A 5 -14.33 16.31 0.83
N GLU A 6 -14.89 17.31 0.15
CA GLU A 6 -14.14 18.28 -0.66
C GLU A 6 -13.16 19.11 0.17
N ASP A 7 -13.47 19.40 1.43
CA ASP A 7 -12.56 20.15 2.31
C ASP A 7 -11.33 19.30 2.64
N ILE A 8 -11.54 17.99 2.87
CA ILE A 8 -10.45 17.04 3.10
C ILE A 8 -9.59 16.90 1.85
N LEU A 9 -10.22 16.83 0.66
CA LEU A 9 -9.49 16.74 -0.60
C LEU A 9 -8.68 18.00 -0.89
N SER A 10 -9.28 19.18 -0.65
CA SER A 10 -8.60 20.47 -0.78
C SER A 10 -7.39 20.58 0.16
N ALA A 11 -7.53 20.13 1.40
CA ALA A 11 -6.40 20.05 2.33
C ALA A 11 -5.31 19.08 1.84
N ALA A 12 -5.69 17.94 1.26
CA ALA A 12 -4.77 16.96 0.72
C ALA A 12 -3.97 17.49 -0.49
N ARG A 13 -4.59 18.29 -1.37
CA ARG A 13 -3.91 18.97 -2.49
C ARG A 13 -2.73 19.82 -2.05
N GLY A 14 -2.79 20.40 -0.85
CA GLY A 14 -1.73 21.22 -0.28
C GLY A 14 -0.50 20.45 0.22
N SER A 15 -0.53 19.11 0.22
CA SER A 15 0.61 18.29 0.65
C SER A 15 1.76 18.38 -0.35
N SER A 16 2.96 18.63 0.17
CA SER A 16 4.21 18.69 -0.61
C SER A 16 4.54 17.36 -1.29
N ASN A 17 4.24 16.24 -0.64
CA ASN A 17 4.65 14.91 -1.11
C ASN A 17 3.54 14.16 -1.86
N PHE A 18 2.27 14.41 -1.51
CA PHE A 18 1.15 13.58 -1.95
C PHE A 18 0.05 14.35 -2.69
N GLY A 19 0.08 15.69 -2.71
CA GLY A 19 -0.95 16.49 -3.39
C GLY A 19 -1.11 16.15 -4.87
N MET A 20 0.00 15.84 -5.55
CA MET A 20 0.02 15.43 -6.96
C MET A 20 -0.76 14.15 -7.27
N LEU A 21 -1.02 13.30 -6.27
CA LEU A 21 -1.72 12.02 -6.48
C LEU A 21 -3.23 12.21 -6.68
N GLU A 22 -3.75 13.40 -6.42
CA GLU A 22 -5.17 13.70 -6.51
C GLU A 22 -5.71 13.52 -7.94
N GLU A 23 -4.94 13.91 -8.96
CA GLU A 23 -5.28 13.70 -10.37
C GLU A 23 -5.30 12.22 -10.78
N ILE A 24 -4.58 11.36 -10.04
CA ILE A 24 -4.43 9.94 -10.35
C ILE A 24 -5.49 9.12 -9.59
N GLU A 25 -5.60 9.36 -8.28
CA GLU A 25 -6.56 8.74 -7.37
C GLU A 25 -6.67 9.63 -6.10
N PRO A 26 -7.79 10.34 -5.92
CA PRO A 26 -8.03 11.23 -4.77
C PRO A 26 -7.80 10.59 -3.40
N LEU A 27 -8.15 9.31 -3.21
CA LEU A 27 -7.90 8.63 -1.94
C LEU A 27 -6.42 8.49 -1.59
N LEU A 28 -5.55 8.34 -2.61
CA LEU A 28 -4.10 8.28 -2.37
C LEU A 28 -3.57 9.62 -1.86
N ALA A 29 -4.05 10.74 -2.41
CA ALA A 29 -3.69 12.05 -1.91
C ALA A 29 -4.15 12.24 -0.46
N VAL A 30 -5.39 11.89 -0.14
CA VAL A 30 -5.95 12.04 1.22
C VAL A 30 -5.19 11.21 2.26
N TYR A 31 -4.97 9.92 2.01
CA TYR A 31 -4.25 9.08 2.97
C TYR A 31 -2.77 9.44 3.08
N GLY A 32 -2.11 9.78 1.97
CA GLY A 32 -0.71 10.21 1.96
C GLY A 32 -0.51 11.53 2.69
N ALA A 33 -1.27 12.57 2.31
CA ALA A 33 -1.21 13.89 2.95
C ALA A 33 -1.56 13.81 4.44
N GLY A 34 -2.57 13.01 4.79
CA GLY A 34 -2.93 12.78 6.18
C GLY A 34 -1.84 12.08 6.97
N ALA A 35 -1.09 11.13 6.38
CA ALA A 35 0.02 10.45 7.03
C ALA A 35 1.21 11.39 7.26
N GLU A 36 1.54 12.21 6.25
CA GLU A 36 2.55 13.25 6.32
C GLU A 36 2.23 14.27 7.42
N ALA A 37 0.99 14.78 7.46
CA ALA A 37 0.56 15.78 8.43
C ALA A 37 0.62 15.28 9.88
N THR A 38 0.44 13.97 10.11
CA THR A 38 0.44 13.40 11.47
C THR A 38 1.74 12.71 11.86
N LEU A 39 2.77 12.70 11.01
CA LEU A 39 4.00 11.93 11.23
C LEU A 39 4.67 12.22 12.59
N TYR A 40 4.69 13.50 13.00
CA TYR A 40 5.35 13.95 14.21
C TYR A 40 4.41 14.14 15.41
N THR A 41 3.10 14.25 15.17
CA THR A 41 2.10 14.58 16.20
C THR A 41 1.31 13.36 16.64
N ASP A 42 1.04 12.43 15.73
CA ASP A 42 0.40 11.14 15.99
C ASP A 42 1.00 10.05 15.08
N PRO A 43 2.15 9.48 15.48
CA PRO A 43 2.82 8.45 14.70
C PRO A 43 1.94 7.21 14.49
N ASN A 44 1.06 6.86 15.43
CA ASN A 44 0.17 5.72 15.29
C ASN A 44 -0.90 5.99 14.22
N GLY A 45 -1.50 7.18 14.24
CA GLY A 45 -2.42 7.62 13.19
C GLY A 45 -1.74 7.70 11.82
N ALA A 46 -0.48 8.15 11.77
CA ALA A 46 0.30 8.14 10.54
C ALA A 46 0.48 6.72 9.97
N LEU A 47 0.79 5.73 10.81
CA LEU A 47 0.90 4.32 10.39
C LEU A 47 -0.42 3.76 9.86
N VAL A 48 -1.55 4.09 10.49
CA VAL A 48 -2.88 3.66 10.01
C VAL A 48 -3.16 4.24 8.62
N LYS A 49 -2.86 5.52 8.40
CA LYS A 49 -3.04 6.15 7.08
C LYS A 49 -2.09 5.59 6.03
N CYS A 50 -0.83 5.31 6.39
CA CYS A 50 0.11 4.61 5.50
C CYS A 50 -0.43 3.24 5.07
N ARG A 51 -1.08 2.52 5.99
CA ARG A 51 -1.73 1.24 5.65
C ARG A 51 -2.88 1.44 4.66
N GLN A 52 -3.78 2.39 4.92
CA GLN A 52 -4.89 2.69 4.01
C GLN A 52 -4.41 3.12 2.62
N PHE A 53 -3.37 3.95 2.58
CA PHE A 53 -2.68 4.34 1.35
C PHE A 53 -2.19 3.11 0.57
N ALA A 54 -1.49 2.18 1.22
CA ALA A 54 -0.98 0.97 0.58
C ALA A 54 -2.10 0.03 0.09
N GLU A 55 -3.22 -0.04 0.80
CA GLU A 55 -4.40 -0.82 0.40
C GLU A 55 -5.04 -0.26 -0.88
N VAL A 56 -5.23 1.06 -0.95
CA VAL A 56 -5.73 1.74 -2.15
C VAL A 56 -4.74 1.61 -3.31
N LEU A 57 -3.44 1.80 -3.05
CA LEU A 57 -2.41 1.70 -4.09
C LEU A 57 -2.39 0.31 -4.71
N ALA A 58 -2.40 -0.74 -3.89
CA ALA A 58 -2.44 -2.12 -4.38
C ALA A 58 -3.69 -2.37 -5.23
N GLU A 59 -4.85 -1.83 -4.82
CA GLU A 59 -6.08 -1.94 -5.59
C GLU A 59 -6.01 -1.23 -6.95
N GLN A 60 -5.46 -0.03 -6.99
CA GLN A 60 -5.27 0.72 -8.24
C GLN A 60 -4.31 0.02 -9.19
N LEU A 61 -3.22 -0.57 -8.66
CA LEU A 61 -2.29 -1.35 -9.46
C LEU A 61 -2.98 -2.56 -10.08
N LEU A 62 -3.70 -3.34 -9.29
CA LEU A 62 -4.45 -4.52 -9.77
C LEU A 62 -5.46 -4.16 -10.86
N ARG A 63 -6.21 -3.06 -10.66
CA ARG A 63 -7.18 -2.56 -11.64
C ARG A 63 -6.51 -2.17 -12.96
N ARG A 64 -5.33 -1.53 -12.90
CA ARG A 64 -4.59 -1.09 -14.09
C ARG A 64 -3.88 -2.23 -14.82
N THR A 65 -3.49 -3.29 -14.10
CA THR A 65 -2.77 -4.44 -14.68
C THR A 65 -3.69 -5.58 -15.11
N ASN A 66 -5.01 -5.44 -14.91
CA ASN A 66 -6.01 -6.48 -15.13
C ASN A 66 -5.68 -7.79 -14.41
N THR A 67 -5.02 -7.71 -13.26
CA THR A 67 -4.64 -8.90 -12.49
C THR A 67 -5.87 -9.43 -11.76
N VAL A 68 -6.25 -10.68 -12.05
CA VAL A 68 -7.41 -11.33 -11.42
C VAL A 68 -7.07 -11.68 -9.97
N MET A 69 -7.94 -11.27 -9.04
CA MET A 69 -7.80 -11.60 -7.62
C MET A 69 -8.68 -12.79 -7.22
N VAL A 70 -8.14 -13.61 -6.33
CA VAL A 70 -8.86 -14.73 -5.70
C VAL A 70 -9.48 -14.32 -4.34
N SER A 71 -9.03 -13.21 -3.73
CA SER A 71 -9.41 -12.80 -2.37
C SER A 71 -9.30 -11.30 -2.14
N SER A 72 -10.04 -10.78 -1.16
CA SER A 72 -10.06 -9.35 -0.78
C SER A 72 -8.98 -8.94 0.23
N LYS A 73 -8.23 -9.90 0.80
CA LYS A 73 -7.19 -9.60 1.80
C LYS A 73 -5.98 -8.93 1.15
N GLN A 74 -5.43 -7.90 1.81
CA GLN A 74 -4.27 -7.15 1.31
C GLN A 74 -3.05 -8.03 0.98
N VAL A 75 -2.81 -9.08 1.77
CA VAL A 75 -1.69 -10.02 1.53
C VAL A 75 -1.85 -10.77 0.20
N ASP A 76 -3.08 -11.12 -0.17
CA ASP A 76 -3.36 -11.84 -1.40
C ASP A 76 -3.25 -10.89 -2.61
N ARG A 77 -3.58 -9.61 -2.43
CA ARG A 77 -3.35 -8.55 -3.44
C ARG A 77 -1.88 -8.41 -3.79
N ILE A 78 -1.03 -8.35 -2.78
CA ILE A 78 0.43 -8.26 -2.95
C ILE A 78 0.96 -9.50 -3.68
N GLY A 79 0.56 -10.70 -3.25
CA GLY A 79 0.99 -11.94 -3.90
C GLY A 79 0.54 -12.05 -5.36
N ALA A 80 -0.65 -11.55 -5.69
CA ALA A 80 -1.13 -11.48 -7.08
C ALA A 80 -0.29 -10.51 -7.93
N LEU A 81 0.06 -9.34 -7.37
CA LEU A 81 0.93 -8.37 -8.05
C LEU A 81 2.34 -8.92 -8.28
N GLU A 82 2.92 -9.62 -7.30
CA GLU A 82 4.20 -10.34 -7.46
C GLU A 82 4.10 -11.39 -8.58
N SER A 83 3.05 -12.22 -8.56
CA SER A 83 2.84 -13.28 -9.57
C SER A 83 2.62 -12.74 -10.99
N SER A 84 2.11 -11.52 -11.12
CA SER A 84 1.95 -10.81 -12.40
C SER A 84 3.20 -10.06 -12.85
N GLY A 85 4.30 -10.09 -12.08
CA GLY A 85 5.55 -9.39 -12.38
C GLY A 85 5.50 -7.88 -12.20
N VAL A 86 4.45 -7.35 -11.56
CA VAL A 86 4.26 -5.91 -11.32
C VAL A 86 5.08 -5.44 -10.12
N LEU A 87 5.14 -6.26 -9.08
CA LEU A 87 6.05 -6.08 -7.95
C LEU A 87 7.21 -7.07 -8.08
N PRO A 88 8.43 -6.67 -7.68
CA PRO A 88 9.55 -7.61 -7.63
C PRO A 88 9.22 -8.73 -6.64
N GLU A 89 9.49 -9.97 -7.04
CA GLU A 89 9.32 -11.11 -6.15
C GLU A 89 10.11 -10.90 -4.86
N LYS A 90 9.49 -11.17 -3.72
CA LYS A 90 10.20 -11.20 -2.45
C LYS A 90 11.40 -12.15 -2.58
N PRO A 91 12.65 -11.69 -2.34
CA PRO A 91 13.78 -12.58 -2.39
C PRO A 91 13.52 -13.69 -1.39
N ALA A 92 13.40 -14.93 -1.90
CA ALA A 92 13.20 -16.10 -1.08
C ALA A 92 14.25 -16.07 0.02
N THR A 93 13.83 -15.74 1.24
CA THR A 93 14.71 -15.81 2.40
C THR A 93 15.01 -17.29 2.52
N ARG A 94 16.18 -17.68 2.01
CA ARG A 94 16.69 -19.04 2.02
C ARG A 94 16.73 -19.46 3.48
N ARG A 95 15.66 -20.11 3.93
CA ARG A 95 15.56 -20.76 5.23
C ARG A 95 16.68 -21.80 5.23
N ARG A 96 17.81 -21.47 5.86
CA ARG A 96 18.86 -22.45 6.16
C ARG A 96 18.22 -23.45 7.12
N THR A 97 17.71 -24.55 6.58
CA THR A 97 17.46 -25.75 7.36
C THR A 97 18.83 -26.30 7.73
N SER A 98 19.31 -25.97 8.92
CA SER A 98 20.36 -26.72 9.59
C SER A 98 19.81 -28.10 9.89
N ARG A 99 19.91 -29.02 8.92
CA ARG A 99 19.90 -30.45 9.24
C ARG A 99 21.14 -30.70 10.08
N LYS A 100 20.95 -30.81 11.39
CA LYS A 100 21.95 -31.36 12.30
C LYS A 100 22.20 -32.79 11.79
N ALA A 101 23.37 -33.03 11.22
CA ALA A 101 23.81 -34.36 10.87
C ALA A 101 23.82 -35.18 12.17
N VAL A 102 23.01 -36.23 12.20
CA VAL A 102 23.20 -37.35 13.12
C VAL A 102 24.52 -37.98 12.70
N SER A 103 25.57 -37.77 13.50
CA SER A 103 26.79 -38.56 13.41
C SER A 103 26.56 -39.84 14.20
N VAL A 104 26.88 -40.95 13.54
CA VAL A 104 27.11 -42.29 14.09
C VAL A 104 28.15 -42.24 15.21
#